data_AF-S7V993-F1
#
_entry.id   AF-S7V993-F1
#
_cell.length_a   1.000
_cell.length_b   1.000
_cell.length_c   1.000
_cell.angle_alpha   90.00
_cell.angle_beta   90.00
_cell.angle_gamma   90.00
#
_symmetry.space_group_name_H-M   'P 1'
#
loop_
_entity.id
_entity.type
_entity.pdbx_description
1 polymer ?
#
loop_
_entity_poly.entity_id
_entity_poly.type
_entity_poly.pdbx_seq_one_letter_code
_entity_poly.pdbx_strand_id
1 'polypeptide(L)' 'MDREDLAKAIAPMVSQLLNREFERFLQLCYRLDLGEGKVREILNQSPPEEITERMSLAIVDRQLIKVHFRKKYSE' A
#
# COMPACT_ATOMS: atom_id res chain seq x y z
N MET A 1 9.84 3.01 -15.08
CA MET A 1 9.02 2.27 -14.12
C MET A 1 8.11 3.27 -13.47
N ASP A 2 6.83 3.20 -13.81
CA ASP A 2 5.81 4.11 -13.30
C ASP A 2 5.18 3.57 -11.99
N ARG A 3 4.16 4.27 -11.50
CA ARG A 3 3.45 3.95 -10.25
C ARG A 3 2.77 2.58 -10.33
N GLU A 4 2.15 2.29 -11.46
CA GLU A 4 1.43 1.07 -11.73
C GLU A 4 2.37 -0.13 -11.81
N ASP A 5 3.54 0.03 -12.45
CA ASP A 5 4.61 -0.97 -12.47
C ASP A 5 5.10 -1.31 -11.06
N LEU A 6 5.33 -0.29 -10.23
CA LEU A 6 5.72 -0.47 -8.83
C LEU A 6 4.65 -1.23 -8.03
N ALA A 7 3.38 -0.89 -8.23
CA ALA A 7 2.27 -1.56 -7.55
C ALA A 7 2.17 -3.03 -7.97
N LYS A 8 2.27 -3.32 -9.28
CA LYS A 8 2.31 -4.68 -9.81
C LYS A 8 3.48 -5.49 -9.26
N ALA A 9 4.64 -4.88 -9.08
CA ALA A 9 5.82 -5.55 -8.55
C ALA A 9 5.64 -6.02 -7.10
N ILE A 10 4.91 -5.26 -6.26
CA ILE A 10 4.67 -5.61 -4.86
C ILE A 10 3.37 -6.40 -4.63
N ALA A 11 2.44 -6.39 -5.59
CA ALA A 11 1.13 -7.02 -5.47
C ALA A 11 1.17 -8.50 -5.03
N PRO A 12 2.11 -9.36 -5.50
CA PRO A 12 2.20 -10.74 -5.02
C PRO A 12 2.47 -10.83 -3.51
N MET A 13 3.35 -9.97 -2.99
CA MET A 13 3.67 -9.91 -1.57
C MET A 13 2.50 -9.34 -0.76
N VAL A 14 1.83 -8.31 -1.27
CA VAL A 14 0.64 -7.73 -0.64
C VAL A 14 -0.48 -8.77 -0.56
N SER A 15 -0.72 -9.52 -1.64
CA SER A 15 -1.69 -10.62 -1.67
C SER A 15 -1.36 -11.69 -0.63
N GLN A 16 -0.11 -12.13 -0.54
CA GLN A 16 0.31 -13.10 0.47
C GLN A 16 0.02 -12.59 1.89
N LEU A 17 0.39 -11.35 2.18
CA LEU A 17 0.18 -10.73 3.50
C LEU A 17 -1.30 -10.62 3.83
N LEU A 18 -2.14 -10.18 2.88
CA LEU A 18 -3.59 -10.09 3.07
C LEU A 18 -4.23 -11.46 3.35
N ASN A 19 -3.80 -12.50 2.65
CA ASN A 19 -4.44 -13.82 2.71
C ASN A 19 -3.90 -14.72 3.82
N ARG A 20 -2.64 -14.54 4.25
CA ARG A 20 -1.96 -15.48 5.17
C ARG A 20 -1.45 -14.84 6.45
N GLU A 21 -1.20 -13.53 6.45
CA GLU A 21 -0.50 -12.85 7.54
C GLU A 21 -1.14 -11.47 7.81
N PHE A 22 -2.48 -11.43 7.94
CA PHE A 22 -3.24 -10.18 7.97
C PHE A 22 -2.83 -9.25 9.14
N GLU A 23 -2.54 -9.78 10.32
CA GLU A 23 -2.04 -8.96 11.43
C GLU A 23 -0.70 -8.29 11.09
N ARG A 24 0.21 -9.01 10.44
CA ARG A 24 1.49 -8.49 9.96
C ARG A 24 1.27 -7.44 8.86
N PHE A 25 0.30 -7.66 7.99
CA PHE A 25 -0.12 -6.67 6.99
C PHE A 25 -0.54 -5.35 7.64
N LEU A 26 -1.40 -5.39 8.65
CA LEU A 26 -1.84 -4.19 9.39
C LEU A 26 -0.67 -3.49 10.07
N GLN A 27 0.21 -4.24 10.75
CA GLN A 27 1.43 -3.69 11.37
C GLN A 27 2.36 -3.00 10.35
N LEU A 28 2.43 -3.52 9.12
CA LEU A 28 3.18 -2.87 8.04
C LEU A 28 2.51 -1.57 7.58
N CYS A 29 1.18 -1.53 7.46
CA CYS A 29 0.45 -0.32 7.09
C CYS A 29 0.75 0.85 8.03
N TYR A 30 0.75 0.62 9.34
CA TYR A 30 1.13 1.64 10.33
C TYR A 30 2.57 2.15 10.13
N ARG A 31 3.53 1.25 9.94
CA ARG A 31 4.94 1.63 9.70
C ARG A 31 5.11 2.40 8.39
N LEU A 32 4.31 2.07 7.38
CA LEU A 32 4.30 2.75 6.10
C LEU A 32 3.54 4.08 6.14
N ASP A 33 2.91 4.41 7.26
CA ASP A 33 2.02 5.56 7.42
C ASP A 33 0.85 5.53 6.41
N LEU A 34 0.30 4.33 6.20
CA LEU A 34 -0.93 4.12 5.47
C LEU A 34 -2.08 4.15 6.48
N GLY A 35 -2.85 5.24 6.48
CA GLY A 35 -3.88 5.47 7.50
C GLY A 35 -4.96 4.39 7.55
N GLU A 36 -5.40 4.04 8.76
CA GLU A 36 -6.41 3.00 9.01
C GLU A 36 -7.70 3.23 8.23
N GLY A 37 -8.13 4.50 8.09
CA GLY A 37 -9.31 4.85 7.30
C GLY A 37 -9.19 4.39 5.85
N LYS A 38 -8.01 4.53 5.25
CA LYS A 38 -7.76 4.12 3.87
C LYS A 38 -7.72 2.61 3.72
N VAL A 39 -7.09 1.91 4.65
CA VAL A 39 -7.07 0.45 4.67
C VAL A 39 -8.49 -0.10 4.80
N ARG A 40 -9.28 0.46 5.74
CA ARG A 40 -10.68 0.06 5.97
C ARG A 40 -11.57 0.36 4.77
N GLU A 41 -11.40 1.52 4.14
CA GLU A 41 -12.08 1.90 2.89
C GLU A 41 -11.83 0.83 1.81
N ILE A 42 -10.55 0.49 1.56
CA ILE A 42 -10.19 -0.48 0.53
C ILE A 42 -10.77 -1.86 0.84
N LEU A 43 -10.66 -2.34 2.08
CA LEU A 43 -11.18 -3.65 2.49
C LEU A 43 -12.70 -3.75 2.40
N ASN A 44 -13.43 -2.68 2.72
CA ASN A 44 -14.89 -2.74 2.82
C ASN A 44 -15.61 -2.34 1.52
N GLN A 45 -14.98 -1.54 0.66
CA GLN A 45 -15.64 -0.93 -0.50
C GLN A 45 -15.13 -1.46 -1.84
N SER A 46 -14.03 -2.23 -1.85
CA SER A 46 -13.48 -2.79 -3.09
C SER A 46 -14.00 -4.20 -3.33
N PRO A 47 -14.22 -4.60 -4.59
CA PRO A 47 -14.39 -6.01 -4.94
C PRO A 47 -13.21 -6.85 -4.43
N PRO A 48 -13.43 -8.08 -3.93
CA PRO A 48 -12.35 -8.93 -3.39
C PRO A 48 -11.15 -9.10 -4.32
N GLU A 49 -11.39 -9.22 -5.63
CA GLU A 49 -10.39 -9.34 -6.68
C GLU A 49 -9.54 -8.07 -6.88
N GLU A 50 -10.07 -6.91 -6.51
CA GLU A 50 -9.37 -5.61 -6.63
C GLU A 50 -8.65 -5.20 -5.35
N ILE A 51 -8.92 -5.82 -4.19
CA ILE A 51 -8.35 -5.42 -2.91
C ILE A 51 -6.82 -5.40 -2.97
N THR A 52 -6.21 -6.45 -3.52
CA THR A 52 -4.73 -6.55 -3.61
C THR A 52 -4.15 -5.40 -4.44
N GLU A 53 -4.75 -5.11 -5.60
CA GLU A 53 -4.30 -4.07 -6.50
C GLU A 53 -4.42 -2.70 -5.83
N ARG A 54 -5.61 -2.36 -5.32
CA ARG A 54 -5.89 -1.08 -4.68
C ARG A 54 -5.01 -0.85 -3.45
N MET A 55 -4.74 -1.90 -2.68
CA MET A 55 -3.84 -1.83 -1.54
C MET A 55 -2.40 -1.58 -1.95
N SER A 56 -1.93 -2.26 -3.00
CA SER A 56 -0.58 -2.08 -3.56
C SER A 56 -0.38 -0.67 -4.08
N LEU A 57 -1.38 -0.14 -4.79
CA LEU A 57 -1.40 1.24 -5.27
C LEU A 57 -1.31 2.25 -4.11
N ALA A 58 -2.13 2.06 -3.07
CA ALA A 58 -2.12 2.94 -1.91
C ALA A 58 -0.77 2.95 -1.16
N ILE A 59 -0.11 1.78 -1.05
CA ILE A 59 1.23 1.66 -0.49
C ILE A 59 2.25 2.44 -1.32
N VAL A 60 2.24 2.26 -2.65
CA VAL A 60 3.15 2.95 -3.57
C VAL A 60 2.94 4.46 -3.51
N ASP A 61 1.70 4.92 -3.56
CA ASP A 61 1.35 6.34 -3.42
C ASP A 61 1.95 6.96 -2.17
N ARG A 62 1.79 6.26 -1.04
CA ARG A 62 2.36 6.72 0.22
C ARG A 62 3.88 6.80 0.17
N GLN A 63 4.56 5.84 -0.47
CA GLN A 63 6.02 5.87 -0.60
C GLN A 63 6.50 6.98 -1.54
N LEU A 64 5.81 7.21 -2.66
CA LEU A 64 6.14 8.29 -3.59
C LEU A 64 6.02 9.65 -2.91
N ILE A 65 5.00 9.86 -2.09
CA ILE A 65 4.86 11.06 -1.25
C ILE A 65 6.08 11.21 -0.34
N LYS A 66 6.50 10.15 0.38
CA LYS A 66 7.69 10.22 1.26
C LYS A 66 8.97 10.54 0.47
N VAL A 67 9.14 9.95 -0.72
CA VAL A 67 10.29 10.25 -1.59
C VAL A 67 10.27 11.71 -2.02
N HIS A 68 9.11 12.23 -2.42
CA HIS A 68 8.96 13.64 -2.81
C HIS A 68 9.31 14.58 -1.64
N PHE A 69 8.77 14.33 -0.44
CA PHE A 69 9.08 15.13 0.74
C PHE A 69 10.55 15.06 1.12
N ARG A 70 11.17 13.87 1.12
CA ARG A 70 12.61 13.76 1.36
C ARG A 70 13.40 14.61 0.36
N LYS A 71 13.14 14.48 -0.94
CA LYS A 71 13.82 15.29 -1.96
C LYS A 71 13.62 16.79 -1.78
N LYS A 72 12.41 17.21 -1.38
CA LYS A 72 12.04 18.62 -1.21
C LYS A 72 12.65 19.27 0.02
N TYR A 73 12.89 18.50 1.07
CA TYR A 73 13.37 18.99 2.37
C TYR A 73 14.70 18.34 2.80
N SER A 74 15.51 17.88 1.84
CA SER A 74 16.83 17.28 2.06
C SER A 74 17.97 18.32 2.11
N GLU A 75 17.66 19.57 2.43
CA GLU A 75 18.67 20.61 2.78
C GLU A 75 19.07 20.52 4.25
#